data_AF-A0A1C4PY37-F1
#
_entry.id   AF-A0A1C4PY37-F1
#
_cell.length_a   1.000
_cell.length_b   1.000
_cell.length_c   1.000
_cell.angle_alpha   90.00
_cell.angle_beta   90.00
_cell.angle_gamma   90.00
#
_symmetry.space_group_name_H-M   'P 1'
#
loop_
_entity.id
_entity.type
_entity.pdbx_description
1 polymer ?
#
loop_
_entity_poly.entity_id
_entity_poly.type
_entity_poly.pdbx_seq_one_letter_code
_entity_poly.pdbx_strand_id
1 'polypeptide(L)'
;MVGSADPFQLFRILHEVAKNNGLAAETGVAFMLDQCHNIEAKIPAVIRSVMNVQEATAKALLVDLDALTAAQRSGDVLAANAVLMDAYNTDVRSLLAEIRQEQGLDPDPVAAYRNSGWQQKIVAGRVGGEQAGWGA
;
A
#
# COMPACT_ATOMS: atom_id res chain seq x y z
N MET A 1 -4.13 -4.32 8.85
CA MET A 1 -3.54 -4.10 7.51
C MET A 1 -2.91 -2.71 7.47
N VAL A 2 -1.90 -2.45 6.62
CA VAL A 2 -1.27 -1.11 6.56
C VAL A 2 -2.24 -0.15 5.88
N GLY A 3 -2.30 1.11 6.32
CA GLY A 3 -3.19 2.12 5.73
C GLY A 3 -4.69 1.88 5.96
N SER A 4 -5.09 0.92 6.80
CA SER A 4 -6.52 0.70 7.11
C SER A 4 -7.07 1.64 8.18
N ALA A 5 -6.22 2.16 9.07
CA ALA A 5 -6.62 3.09 10.13
C ALA A 5 -6.32 4.55 9.75
N ASP A 6 -5.12 4.82 9.23
CA ASP A 6 -4.71 6.15 8.76
C ASP A 6 -4.03 6.06 7.38
N PRO A 7 -4.81 5.98 6.29
CA PRO A 7 -4.28 5.95 4.93
C PRO A 7 -3.52 7.23 4.54
N PHE A 8 -3.90 8.37 5.11
CA PHE A 8 -3.23 9.65 4.81
C PHE A 8 -1.85 9.74 5.47
N GLN A 9 -1.67 9.18 6.67
CA GLN A 9 -0.35 9.03 7.28
C GLN A 9 0.57 8.14 6.43
N LEU A 10 0.07 6.99 5.94
CA LEU A 10 0.85 6.14 5.03
C LEU A 10 1.31 6.91 3.79
N PHE A 11 0.39 7.64 3.14
CA PHE A 11 0.71 8.50 2.01
C PHE A 11 1.79 9.54 2.35
N ARG A 12 1.66 10.26 3.48
CA ARG A 12 2.65 11.27 3.89
C ARG A 12 4.03 10.66 4.16
N ILE A 13 4.10 9.48 4.76
CA ILE A 13 5.36 8.76 4.96
C ILE A 13 5.99 8.43 3.59
N LEU A 14 5.21 7.91 2.66
CA LEU A 14 5.72 7.54 1.33
C LEU A 14 6.06 8.76 0.47
N HIS A 15 5.41 9.91 0.68
CA HIS A 15 5.83 11.18 0.09
C HIS A 15 7.23 11.59 0.56
N GLU A 16 7.52 11.50 1.86
CA GLU A 16 8.86 11.79 2.38
C GLU A 16 9.90 10.81 1.83
N VAL A 17 9.56 9.53 1.70
CA VAL A 17 10.43 8.53 1.07
C VAL A 17 10.70 8.88 -0.40
N ALA A 18 9.65 9.12 -1.18
CA ALA A 18 9.76 9.38 -2.61
C ALA A 18 10.56 10.65 -2.91
N LYS A 19 10.26 11.77 -2.22
CA LYS A 19 10.94 13.05 -2.46
C LYS A 19 12.43 13.03 -2.10
N ASN A 20 12.85 12.10 -1.24
CA ASN A 20 14.25 11.93 -0.82
C ASN A 20 14.94 10.73 -1.49
N ASN A 21 14.43 10.28 -2.66
CA ASN A 21 14.98 9.18 -3.44
C ASN A 21 14.99 7.80 -2.72
N GLY A 22 14.22 7.63 -1.63
CA GLY A 22 14.23 6.41 -0.83
C GLY A 22 13.64 5.17 -1.53
N LEU A 23 13.03 5.32 -2.70
CA LEU A 23 12.56 4.21 -3.54
C LEU A 23 13.66 3.67 -4.48
N ALA A 24 14.75 4.41 -4.66
CA ALA A 24 15.82 4.03 -5.55
C ALA A 24 16.67 2.90 -4.94
N ALA A 25 17.04 1.92 -5.75
CA ALA A 25 17.73 0.72 -5.28
C ALA A 25 19.09 1.06 -4.63
N GLU A 26 19.79 2.06 -5.15
CA GLU A 26 21.08 2.53 -4.66
C GLU A 26 21.02 3.16 -3.26
N THR A 27 19.85 3.62 -2.81
CA THR A 27 19.68 4.18 -1.45
C THR A 27 19.63 3.08 -0.38
N GLY A 28 19.37 1.82 -0.76
CA GLY A 28 19.44 0.68 0.15
C GLY A 28 18.37 0.65 1.25
N VAL A 29 17.27 1.40 1.10
CA VAL A 29 16.15 1.37 2.05
C VAL A 29 15.37 0.07 1.88
N ALA A 30 15.20 -0.66 2.98
CA ALA A 30 14.41 -1.89 3.00
C ALA A 30 12.97 -1.60 3.47
N PHE A 31 11.99 -2.02 2.67
CA PHE A 31 10.58 -1.94 3.02
C PHE A 31 10.07 -3.30 3.50
N MET A 32 9.49 -3.32 4.70
CA MET A 32 9.01 -4.55 5.34
C MET A 32 7.58 -4.34 5.86
N LEU A 33 6.78 -5.40 5.80
CA LEU A 33 5.50 -5.46 6.49
C LEU A 33 5.70 -6.24 7.80
N ASP A 34 5.58 -5.55 8.92
CA ASP A 34 5.51 -6.16 10.25
C ASP A 34 4.07 -6.04 10.78
N GLN A 35 3.31 -7.13 10.63
CA GLN A 35 1.87 -7.13 10.87
C GLN A 35 1.39 -8.46 11.45
N CYS A 36 0.47 -8.35 12.41
CA CYS A 36 -0.29 -9.47 12.93
C CYS A 36 -1.73 -9.41 12.42
N HIS A 37 -2.20 -10.52 11.85
CA HIS A 37 -3.55 -10.70 11.35
C HIS A 37 -4.26 -11.69 12.28
N ASN A 38 -5.03 -11.17 13.23
CA ASN A 38 -5.60 -11.96 14.33
C ASN A 38 -7.02 -12.44 14.03
N ILE A 39 -7.78 -11.68 13.24
CA ILE A 39 -9.20 -11.95 12.94
C ILE A 39 -9.35 -12.37 11.47
N GLU A 40 -8.67 -11.66 10.59
CA GLU A 40 -8.68 -11.88 9.15
C GLU A 40 -7.71 -12.98 8.71
N ALA A 41 -8.03 -13.66 7.60
CA ALA A 41 -7.12 -14.63 7.02
C ALA A 41 -5.81 -13.96 6.56
N LYS A 42 -4.67 -14.55 6.96
CA LYS A 42 -3.35 -13.94 6.80
C LYS A 42 -3.00 -13.55 5.37
N ILE A 43 -3.18 -14.46 4.40
CA ILE A 43 -2.79 -14.20 3.00
C ILE A 43 -3.59 -13.06 2.35
N PRO A 44 -4.93 -13.06 2.33
CA PRO A 44 -5.68 -11.97 1.72
C PRO A 44 -5.46 -10.62 2.43
N ALA A 45 -5.19 -10.64 3.74
CA ALA A 45 -4.86 -9.44 4.49
C ALA A 45 -3.49 -8.85 4.10
N VAL A 46 -2.48 -9.71 3.91
CA VAL A 46 -1.16 -9.29 3.40
C VAL A 46 -1.26 -8.76 1.97
N ILE A 47 -2.04 -9.41 1.09
CA ILE A 47 -2.29 -8.92 -0.28
C ILE A 47 -2.87 -7.50 -0.23
N ARG A 48 -3.89 -7.26 0.61
CA ARG A 48 -4.46 -5.93 0.78
C ARG A 48 -3.44 -4.93 1.31
N SER A 49 -2.60 -5.31 2.27
CA SER A 49 -1.54 -4.44 2.78
C SER A 49 -0.54 -4.04 1.70
N VAL A 50 -0.08 -4.97 0.87
CA VAL A 50 0.81 -4.65 -0.26
C VAL A 50 0.13 -3.70 -1.24
N MET A 51 -1.14 -3.96 -1.59
CA MET A 51 -1.90 -3.07 -2.47
C MET A 51 -2.03 -1.65 -1.89
N ASN A 52 -2.28 -1.51 -0.60
CA ASN A 52 -2.38 -0.20 0.06
C ASN A 52 -1.03 0.56 0.00
N VAL A 53 0.10 -0.13 0.17
CA VAL A 53 1.44 0.49 -0.01
C VAL A 53 1.63 0.92 -1.46
N GLN A 54 1.27 0.08 -2.44
CA GLN A 54 1.37 0.44 -3.86
C GLN A 54 0.52 1.66 -4.20
N GLU A 55 -0.72 1.74 -3.71
CA GLU A 55 -1.61 2.90 -3.91
C GLU A 55 -1.03 4.16 -3.28
N ALA A 56 -0.56 4.09 -2.04
CA ALA A 56 0.02 5.25 -1.36
C ALA A 56 1.36 5.69 -2.00
N THR A 57 2.19 4.76 -2.49
CA THR A 57 3.40 5.08 -3.27
C THR A 57 3.04 5.74 -4.58
N ALA A 58 2.08 5.20 -5.34
CA ALA A 58 1.65 5.79 -6.61
C ALA A 58 1.13 7.21 -6.41
N LYS A 59 0.28 7.43 -5.39
CA LYS A 59 -0.19 8.78 -5.01
C LYS A 59 0.96 9.70 -4.61
N ALA A 60 1.93 9.22 -3.83
CA ALA A 60 3.09 10.01 -3.42
C ALA A 60 3.95 10.46 -4.61
N LEU A 61 4.07 9.62 -5.64
CA LEU A 61 4.77 9.94 -6.89
C LEU A 61 4.02 10.94 -7.78
N LEU A 62 2.73 11.18 -7.54
CA LEU A 62 1.93 12.18 -8.26
C LEU A 62 1.99 13.58 -7.63
N VAL A 63 2.68 13.75 -6.50
CA VAL A 63 2.81 15.07 -5.86
C VAL A 63 3.64 15.99 -6.73
N ASP A 64 3.08 17.14 -7.13
CA ASP A 64 3.80 18.21 -7.81
C ASP A 64 4.76 18.89 -6.83
N LEU A 65 6.03 18.48 -6.86
CA LEU A 65 7.06 18.97 -5.95
C LEU A 65 7.41 20.45 -6.20
N ASP A 66 7.29 20.93 -7.43
CA ASP A 66 7.59 22.31 -7.78
C ASP A 66 6.50 23.24 -7.23
N ALA A 67 5.23 22.88 -7.44
CA ALA A 67 4.09 23.61 -6.87
C ALA A 67 4.11 23.58 -5.34
N LEU A 68 4.39 22.41 -4.75
CA LEU A 68 4.51 22.27 -3.29
C LEU A 68 5.62 23.17 -2.73
N THR A 69 6.80 23.17 -3.37
CA THR A 69 7.94 23.99 -2.94
C THR A 69 7.64 25.47 -3.06
N ALA A 70 6.97 25.91 -4.12
CA ALA A 70 6.57 27.30 -4.31
C ALA A 70 5.57 27.77 -3.24
N ALA A 71 4.55 26.95 -2.93
CA ALA A 71 3.57 27.25 -1.88
C ALA A 71 4.24 27.31 -0.50
N GLN A 72 5.14 26.36 -0.19
CA GLN A 72 5.88 26.34 1.07
C GLN A 72 6.77 27.59 1.22
N ARG A 73 7.51 27.98 0.17
CA ARG A 73 8.40 29.16 0.21
C ARG A 73 7.65 30.48 0.36
N SER A 74 6.44 30.58 -0.16
CA SER A 74 5.58 31.76 -0.03
C SER A 74 4.78 31.80 1.27
N GLY A 75 4.79 30.71 2.06
CA GLY A 75 4.01 30.60 3.29
C GLY A 75 2.52 30.33 3.05
N ASP A 76 2.12 29.96 1.83
CA ASP A 76 0.74 29.61 1.51
C ASP A 76 0.42 28.18 1.96
N VAL A 77 0.00 28.08 3.23
CA VAL A 77 -0.34 26.80 3.87
C VAL A 77 -1.50 26.09 3.18
N LEU A 78 -2.48 26.84 2.64
CA LEU A 78 -3.66 26.27 1.99
C LEU A 78 -3.29 25.71 0.62
N ALA A 79 -2.49 26.43 -0.17
CA ALA A 79 -1.99 25.92 -1.44
C ALA A 79 -1.09 24.70 -1.25
N ALA A 80 -0.19 24.72 -0.25
CA ALA A 80 0.66 23.58 0.04
C ALA A 80 -0.15 22.33 0.44
N ASN A 81 -1.22 22.51 1.23
CA ASN A 81 -2.12 21.41 1.55
C ASN A 81 -2.88 20.91 0.32
N ALA A 82 -3.38 21.82 -0.53
CA ALA A 82 -4.11 21.45 -1.74
C ALA A 82 -3.29 20.54 -2.66
N VAL A 83 -2.00 20.86 -2.90
CA VAL A 83 -1.11 20.02 -3.72
C VAL A 83 -1.00 18.58 -3.19
N LEU A 84 -0.87 18.40 -1.88
CA LEU A 84 -0.83 17.07 -1.27
C LEU A 84 -2.18 16.35 -1.38
N MET A 85 -3.29 17.07 -1.21
CA MET A 85 -4.63 16.51 -1.26
C MET A 85 -5.03 16.11 -2.68
N ASP A 86 -4.62 16.85 -3.71
CA ASP A 86 -4.87 16.52 -5.11
C ASP A 86 -4.22 15.19 -5.48
N ALA A 87 -2.95 15.00 -5.10
CA ALA A 87 -2.25 13.73 -5.28
C ALA A 87 -2.89 12.59 -4.46
N TYR A 88 -3.22 12.84 -3.18
CA TYR A 88 -3.82 11.83 -2.30
C TYR A 88 -5.22 11.38 -2.76
N ASN A 89 -6.03 12.28 -3.30
CA ASN A 89 -7.39 11.99 -3.75
C ASN A 89 -7.44 11.36 -5.14
N THR A 90 -6.33 11.33 -5.87
CA THR A 90 -6.28 10.69 -7.19
C THR A 90 -6.54 9.19 -7.07
N ASP A 91 -7.49 8.67 -7.86
CA ASP A 91 -7.75 7.24 -7.94
C ASP A 91 -6.70 6.56 -8.84
N VAL A 92 -5.73 5.90 -8.21
CA VAL A 92 -4.62 5.22 -8.88
C VAL A 92 -4.90 3.74 -9.18
N ARG A 93 -6.11 3.22 -8.90
CA ARG A 93 -6.40 1.78 -9.03
C ARG A 93 -6.28 1.29 -10.47
N SER A 94 -6.73 2.08 -11.45
CA SER A 94 -6.63 1.74 -12.87
C SER A 94 -5.17 1.68 -13.33
N LEU A 95 -4.34 2.65 -12.91
CA LEU A 95 -2.91 2.67 -13.21
C LEU A 95 -2.20 1.42 -12.66
N LEU A 96 -2.48 1.06 -11.41
CA LEU A 96 -1.89 -0.13 -10.79
C LEU A 96 -2.37 -1.44 -11.42
N ALA A 97 -3.60 -1.49 -11.93
CA ALA A 97 -4.11 -2.63 -12.68
C ALA A 97 -3.35 -2.82 -14.00
N GLU A 98 -3.12 -1.74 -14.73
CA GLU A 98 -2.35 -1.74 -15.99
C GLU A 98 -0.90 -2.23 -15.75
N ILE A 99 -0.21 -1.69 -14.74
CA ILE A 99 1.15 -2.12 -14.39
C ILE A 99 1.21 -3.64 -14.10
N ARG A 100 0.20 -4.19 -13.41
CA ARG A 100 0.14 -5.64 -13.16
C ARG A 100 -0.05 -6.42 -14.45
N GLN A 101 -0.92 -5.96 -15.35
CA GLN A 101 -1.15 -6.60 -16.64
C GLN A 101 0.09 -6.59 -17.52
N GLU A 102 0.85 -5.48 -17.55
CA GLU A 102 2.14 -5.38 -18.25
C GLU A 102 3.17 -6.39 -17.73
N GLN A 103 3.10 -6.74 -16.44
CA GLN A 103 3.93 -7.78 -15.81
C GLN A 103 3.39 -9.20 -16.01
N GLY A 104 2.29 -9.38 -16.74
CA GLY A 104 1.63 -10.68 -16.92
C GLY A 104 0.91 -11.19 -15.68
N LEU A 105 0.59 -10.30 -14.73
CA LEU A 105 -0.14 -10.61 -13.50
C LEU A 105 -1.62 -10.25 -13.63
N ASP A 106 -2.45 -10.84 -12.76
CA ASP A 106 -3.87 -10.49 -12.67
C ASP A 106 -4.03 -9.03 -12.15
N PRO A 107 -4.88 -8.20 -12.78
CA PRO A 107 -5.09 -6.81 -12.37
C PRO A 107 -5.68 -6.65 -10.97
N ASP A 108 -6.42 -7.65 -10.47
CA ASP A 108 -7.01 -7.68 -9.11
C ASP A 108 -6.43 -8.86 -8.29
N PRO A 109 -5.35 -8.62 -7.52
CA PRO A 109 -4.72 -9.65 -6.70
C PRO A 109 -5.66 -10.32 -5.69
N VAL A 110 -6.70 -9.62 -5.21
CA VAL A 110 -7.65 -10.18 -4.24
C VAL A 110 -8.64 -11.10 -4.94
N ALA A 111 -9.14 -10.71 -6.11
CA ALA A 111 -9.98 -11.58 -6.93
C ALA A 111 -9.20 -12.80 -7.42
N ALA A 112 -7.96 -12.62 -7.89
CA ALA A 112 -7.07 -13.70 -8.31
C ALA A 112 -6.88 -14.73 -7.19
N TYR A 113 -6.56 -14.26 -5.97
CA TYR A 113 -6.41 -15.14 -4.83
C TYR A 113 -7.70 -15.88 -4.47
N ARG A 114 -8.84 -15.19 -4.48
CA ARG A 114 -10.15 -15.82 -4.22
C ARG A 114 -10.47 -16.90 -5.25
N ASN A 115 -10.27 -16.61 -6.53
CA ASN A 115 -10.56 -17.52 -7.63
C ASN A 115 -9.62 -18.72 -7.67
N SER A 116 -8.42 -18.60 -7.11
CA SER A 116 -7.45 -19.70 -7.04
C SER A 116 -7.88 -20.88 -6.16
N GLY A 117 -8.85 -20.67 -5.24
CA GLY A 117 -9.24 -21.68 -4.25
C GLY A 117 -8.14 -22.05 -3.25
N TRP A 118 -7.04 -21.28 -3.20
CA TRP A 118 -5.87 -21.62 -2.40
C TRP A 118 -6.17 -21.67 -0.90
N GLN A 119 -6.98 -20.73 -0.40
CA GLN A 119 -7.38 -20.70 1.01
C GLN A 119 -8.05 -22.01 1.44
N GLN A 120 -8.98 -22.53 0.63
CA GLN A 120 -9.67 -23.80 0.89
C GLN A 120 -8.69 -24.96 0.87
N LYS A 121 -7.77 -24.98 -0.10
CA LYS A 121 -6.72 -26.02 -0.21
C LYS A 121 -5.83 -26.08 1.02
N ILE A 122 -5.34 -24.93 1.52
CA ILE A 122 -4.46 -24.92 2.70
C ILE A 122 -5.20 -25.25 3.99
N VAL A 123 -6.48 -24.86 4.12
CA VAL A 123 -7.30 -25.22 5.28
C VAL A 123 -7.53 -26.73 5.32
N ALA A 124 -7.92 -27.33 4.19
CA ALA A 124 -8.13 -28.78 4.10
C ALA A 124 -6.83 -29.59 4.29
N GLY A 125 -5.68 -29.06 3.85
CA GLY A 125 -4.38 -29.74 3.92
C GLY A 125 -3.61 -29.56 5.23
N ARG A 126 -4.05 -28.68 6.14
CA ARG A 126 -3.33 -28.35 7.39
C ARG A 126 -4.21 -28.52 8.63
N VAL A 127 -4.77 -29.71 8.77
CA VAL A 127 -5.61 -30.11 9.91
C VAL A 127 -4.74 -30.66 11.04
N GLY A 128 -5.17 -30.51 12.29
CA GLY A 128 -4.53 -31.13 13.46
C GLY A 128 -3.59 -30.22 14.26
N GLY A 129 -3.66 -28.91 14.07
CA GLY A 129 -2.97 -27.94 14.93
C GLY A 129 -3.76 -27.67 16.21
N GLU A 130 -3.06 -27.58 17.34
CA GLU A 130 -3.62 -27.08 18.60
C GLU A 130 -3.47 -25.56 18.61
N GLN A 131 -4.57 -24.84 18.88
CA GLN A 131 -4.51 -23.40 19.00
C GLN A 131 -3.60 -23.05 20.18
N ALA A 132 -2.65 -22.14 19.97
CA ALA A 132 -1.82 -21.61 21.06
C ALA A 132 -2.06 -20.10 21.15
N GLY A 133 -2.36 -19.60 22.36
CA GLY A 133 -2.63 -18.18 22.61
C GLY A 133 -3.95 -17.95 23.35
N TRP A 134 -4.41 -16.69 23.38
CA TRP A 134 -5.52 -16.27 24.24
C TRP A 134 -6.84 -17.02 23.92
N GLY A 135 -7.27 -17.85 24.88
CA GLY A 135 -8.50 -18.63 24.81
C GLY A 135 -8.35 -20.09 24.35
N ALA A 136 -7.11 -20.58 24.20
CA ALA A 136 -6.79 -22.00 24.06
C ALA A 136 -6.60 -22.69 25.41
#